data_AF-A0A940VE48-F1
#
_entry.id   AF-A0A940VE48-F1
#
_cell.length_a   1.000
_cell.length_b   1.000
_cell.length_c   1.000
_cell.angle_alpha   90.00
_cell.angle_beta   90.00
_cell.angle_gamma   90.00
#
_symmetry.space_group_name_H-M   'P 1'
#
loop_
_entity.id
_entity.type
_entity.pdbx_description
1 polymer ?
#
loop_
_entity_poly.entity_id
_entity_poly.type
_entity_poly.pdbx_seq_one_letter_code
_entity_poly.pdbx_strand_id
1 'polypeptide(L)'
;MKRVVIVGGGAVGLATAYALQREGHSITLLDRDQPGQACSLHNAGLLVPSHFVPMAHPGVISQGMKWMLNPESPFYIKPRLDRELISWVWNFRKSSTQAHVHRSMTLLRDLCQTSLRLVRDLAG
;
A
#
# COMPACT_ATOMS: atom_id res chain seq x y z
N MET A 1 19.02 21.35 9.03
CA MET A 1 17.91 21.84 8.18
C MET A 1 18.22 21.49 6.72
N LYS A 2 17.30 20.81 6.03
CA LYS A 2 17.44 20.46 4.60
C LYS A 2 16.32 21.09 3.79
N ARG A 3 16.57 21.31 2.48
CA ARG A 3 15.52 21.60 1.49
C ARG A 3 15.10 20.29 0.84
N VAL A 4 13.81 19.96 0.89
CA VAL A 4 13.25 18.71 0.38
C VAL A 4 12.16 19.04 -0.64
N VAL A 5 12.26 18.44 -1.82
CA VAL A 5 11.20 18.50 -2.82
C VAL A 5 10.38 17.22 -2.74
N ILE A 6 9.07 17.34 -2.62
CA ILE A 6 8.12 16.23 -2.62
C ILE A 6 7.30 16.32 -3.90
N VAL A 7 7.26 15.23 -4.66
CA VAL A 7 6.48 15.14 -5.90
C VAL A 7 5.25 14.30 -5.63
N GLY A 8 4.07 14.91 -5.75
CA GLY A 8 2.76 14.35 -5.43
C GLY A 8 2.19 14.92 -4.13
N GLY A 9 1.13 15.69 -4.24
CA GLY A 9 0.30 16.28 -3.19
C GLY A 9 -0.92 15.42 -2.82
N GLY A 10 -0.85 14.10 -3.01
CA GLY A 10 -1.81 13.16 -2.42
C GLY A 10 -1.61 12.98 -0.91
N ALA A 11 -2.47 12.18 -0.27
CA ALA A 11 -2.46 11.97 1.18
C ALA A 11 -1.08 11.59 1.76
N VAL A 12 -0.34 10.69 1.08
CA VAL A 12 1.00 10.27 1.52
C VAL A 12 2.02 11.39 1.40
N GLY A 13 1.99 12.15 0.31
CA GLY A 13 2.92 13.26 0.07
C GLY A 13 2.69 14.41 1.04
N LEU A 14 1.43 14.76 1.31
CA LEU A 14 1.06 15.76 2.32
C LEU A 14 1.44 15.32 3.73
N ALA A 15 1.18 14.07 4.10
CA ALA A 15 1.59 13.54 5.41
C ALA A 15 3.12 13.57 5.59
N THR A 16 3.87 13.24 4.52
CA THR A 16 5.33 13.30 4.51
C THR A 16 5.83 14.75 4.62
N ALA A 17 5.23 15.68 3.86
CA ALA A 17 5.55 17.10 3.93
C ALA A 17 5.35 17.65 5.35
N TYR A 18 4.21 17.32 5.96
CA TYR A 18 3.88 17.71 7.33
C TYR A 18 4.89 17.17 8.35
N ALA A 19 5.23 15.88 8.27
CA ALA A 19 6.20 15.27 9.18
C ALA A 19 7.59 15.91 9.06
N LEU A 20 8.11 16.08 7.85
CA LEU A 20 9.42 16.69 7.63
C LEU A 20 9.45 18.18 7.97
N GLN A 21 8.34 18.90 7.75
CA GLN A 21 8.22 20.29 8.16
C GLN A 21 8.28 20.42 9.69
N ARG A 22 7.65 19.52 10.45
CA ARG A 22 7.75 19.46 11.92
C ARG A 22 9.16 19.16 12.43
N GLU A 23 9.97 18.45 11.66
CA GLU A 23 11.40 18.23 11.94
C GLU A 23 12.28 19.45 11.57
N GLY A 24 11.67 20.56 11.15
CA GLY A 24 12.38 21.81 10.82
C GLY A 24 13.02 21.79 9.43
N HIS A 25 12.53 20.96 8.50
CA HIS A 25 12.96 21.01 7.11
C HIS A 25 12.13 22.00 6.29
N SER A 26 12.73 22.53 5.23
CA SER A 26 12.05 23.39 4.26
C SER A 26 11.54 22.53 3.12
N ILE A 27 10.22 22.56 2.89
CA ILE A 27 9.54 21.67 1.95
C ILE A 27 9.03 22.44 0.75
N THR A 28 9.25 21.90 -0.44
CA THR A 28 8.57 22.31 -1.68
C THR A 28 7.73 21.14 -2.17
N LEU A 29 6.42 21.30 -2.20
CA LEU A 29 5.49 20.30 -2.72
C LEU A 29 5.15 20.64 -4.17
N LEU A 30 5.34 19.67 -5.07
CA LEU A 30 4.98 19.77 -6.48
C LEU A 30 3.88 18.76 -6.77
N ASP A 31 2.73 19.23 -7.25
CA ASP A 31 1.67 18.39 -7.81
C ASP A 31 1.28 18.95 -9.19
N ARG A 32 0.76 18.10 -10.06
CA ARG A 32 0.23 18.50 -11.37
C ARG A 32 -1.06 19.32 -11.21
N ASP A 33 -1.91 18.90 -10.27
CA ASP A 33 -3.22 19.49 -10.00
C ASP A 33 -3.23 20.12 -8.59
N GLN A 34 -4.40 20.50 -8.08
CA GLN A 34 -4.48 20.89 -6.67
C GLN A 34 -4.19 19.70 -5.75
N PRO A 35 -3.55 19.90 -4.58
CA PRO A 35 -3.32 18.83 -3.62
C PRO A 35 -4.60 18.08 -3.26
N GLY A 36 -4.51 16.76 -3.16
CA GLY A 36 -5.62 15.88 -2.81
C GLY A 36 -6.55 15.47 -3.95
N GLN A 37 -6.46 16.06 -5.15
CA GLN A 37 -7.49 15.91 -6.21
C GLN A 37 -7.51 14.53 -6.93
N ALA A 38 -6.44 13.75 -6.86
CA ALA A 38 -6.35 12.45 -7.54
C ALA A 38 -6.98 11.31 -6.70
N CYS A 39 -6.29 10.18 -6.55
CA CYS A 39 -6.74 9.02 -5.75
C CYS A 39 -7.08 9.35 -4.29
N SER A 40 -6.66 10.52 -3.80
CA SER A 40 -6.91 10.98 -2.44
C SER A 40 -8.26 11.69 -2.25
N LEU A 41 -8.92 12.17 -3.31
CA LEU A 41 -10.20 12.90 -3.18
C LEU A 41 -11.38 11.95 -2.97
N HIS A 42 -11.49 10.95 -3.84
CA HIS A 42 -12.62 10.02 -3.87
C HIS A 42 -12.25 8.65 -3.30
N ASN A 43 -11.48 8.65 -2.21
CA ASN A 43 -11.28 7.43 -1.43
C ASN A 43 -12.47 7.27 -0.47
N ALA A 44 -12.90 6.04 -0.17
CA ALA A 44 -14.06 5.78 0.69
C ALA A 44 -13.86 6.19 2.17
N GLY A 45 -12.77 6.87 2.52
CA GLY A 45 -12.48 7.35 3.87
C GLY A 45 -12.16 6.23 4.87
N LEU A 46 -11.96 4.99 4.40
CA LEU A 46 -11.81 3.83 5.26
C LEU A 46 -10.43 3.82 5.93
N LEU A 47 -10.42 3.90 7.27
CA LEU A 47 -9.25 3.63 8.10
C LEU A 47 -9.31 2.18 8.59
N VAL A 48 -8.49 1.30 8.00
CA VAL A 48 -8.58 -0.15 8.21
C VAL A 48 -7.32 -0.70 8.88
N PRO A 49 -7.12 -0.47 10.20
CA PRO A 49 -5.94 -0.94 10.91
C PRO A 49 -5.91 -2.47 11.07
N SER A 50 -7.01 -3.16 10.75
CA SER A 50 -7.16 -4.62 10.83
C SER A 50 -6.64 -5.35 9.59
N HIS A 51 -6.33 -4.66 8.50
CA HIS A 51 -5.91 -5.28 7.24
C HIS A 51 -4.38 -5.39 7.15
N PHE A 52 -3.79 -6.13 8.08
CA PHE A 52 -2.33 -6.29 8.21
C PHE A 52 -1.82 -7.69 7.84
N VAL A 53 -2.70 -8.58 7.36
CA VAL A 53 -2.31 -9.83 6.71
C VAL A 53 -1.75 -9.49 5.32
N PRO A 54 -0.53 -9.91 4.96
CA PRO A 54 0.04 -9.59 3.67
C PRO A 54 -0.75 -10.24 2.53
N MET A 55 -0.72 -9.61 1.36
CA MET A 55 -1.37 -10.16 0.15
C MET A 55 -0.86 -11.57 -0.18
N ALA A 56 0.44 -11.82 -0.01
CA ALA A 56 1.03 -13.15 -0.15
C ALA A 56 0.78 -13.98 1.12
N HIS A 57 -0.37 -14.65 1.18
CA HIS A 57 -0.75 -15.53 2.29
C HIS A 57 -1.11 -16.94 1.79
N PRO A 58 -1.06 -17.97 2.65
CA PRO A 58 -1.41 -19.33 2.28
C PRO A 58 -2.81 -19.43 1.67
N GLY A 59 -2.93 -20.17 0.57
CA GLY A 59 -4.21 -20.34 -0.15
C GLY A 59 -4.49 -19.27 -1.21
N VAL A 60 -3.76 -18.15 -1.23
CA VAL A 60 -3.99 -17.09 -2.24
C VAL A 60 -3.73 -17.58 -3.67
N ILE A 61 -2.78 -18.50 -3.87
CA ILE A 61 -2.46 -19.06 -5.20
C ILE A 61 -3.61 -19.93 -5.71
N SER A 62 -4.14 -20.82 -4.87
CA SER A 62 -5.26 -21.68 -5.27
C SER A 62 -6.52 -20.86 -5.50
N GLN A 63 -6.74 -19.82 -4.69
CA GLN A 63 -7.83 -18.87 -4.91
C GLN A 63 -7.64 -18.09 -6.22
N GLY A 64 -6.44 -17.60 -6.49
CA GLY A 64 -6.10 -16.90 -7.73
C GLY A 64 -6.33 -17.76 -8.97
N MET A 65 -5.95 -19.03 -8.93
CA MET A 65 -6.23 -19.98 -10.02
C MET A 65 -7.74 -20.19 -10.24
N LYS A 66 -8.53 -20.32 -9.16
CA LYS A 66 -10.00 -20.42 -9.26
C LYS A 66 -10.60 -19.15 -9.89
N TRP A 67 -10.10 -18.00 -9.49
CA TRP A 67 -10.50 -16.70 -10.01
C TRP A 67 -10.17 -16.51 -11.49
N MET A 68 -9.01 -16.99 -11.95
CA MET A 68 -8.67 -16.96 -13.38
C MET A 68 -9.63 -17.76 -14.27
N LEU A 69 -10.32 -18.76 -13.71
CA LEU A 69 -11.32 -19.57 -14.41
C LEU A 69 -12.73 -18.97 -14.38
N ASN A 70 -12.93 -17.88 -13.63
CA ASN A 70 -14.21 -17.19 -13.54
C ASN A 70 -14.13 -15.81 -14.22
N PRO A 71 -14.85 -15.57 -15.34
CA PRO A 71 -14.82 -14.27 -16.02
C PRO A 71 -15.44 -13.12 -15.21
N GLU A 72 -16.26 -13.42 -14.20
CA GLU A 72 -16.83 -12.43 -13.27
C GLU A 72 -15.91 -12.15 -12.06
N SER A 73 -14.75 -12.79 -12.00
CA SER A 73 -13.78 -12.59 -10.92
C SER A 73 -13.18 -11.18 -10.94
N PRO A 74 -12.93 -10.58 -9.76
CA PRO A 74 -12.23 -9.29 -9.66
C PRO A 74 -10.73 -9.38 -10.02
N PHE A 75 -10.20 -10.59 -10.24
CA PHE A 75 -8.79 -10.84 -10.51
C PHE A 75 -8.61 -11.70 -11.77
N TYR A 76 -7.81 -11.20 -12.72
CA TYR A 76 -7.43 -11.89 -13.94
C TYR A 76 -5.99 -11.55 -14.34
N ILE A 77 -5.21 -12.58 -14.69
CA ILE A 77 -3.90 -12.42 -15.32
C ILE A 77 -4.00 -12.98 -16.73
N LYS A 78 -3.73 -12.16 -17.75
CA LYS A 78 -3.68 -12.61 -19.14
C LYS A 78 -2.59 -13.67 -19.31
N PRO A 79 -2.91 -14.92 -19.71
CA PRO A 79 -1.91 -15.95 -19.95
C PRO A 79 -0.95 -15.51 -21.07
N ARG A 80 0.34 -15.43 -20.75
CA ARG A 80 1.40 -15.10 -21.70
C ARG A 80 2.69 -15.81 -21.31
N LEU A 81 3.47 -16.24 -22.31
CA LEU A 81 4.76 -16.90 -22.09
C LEU A 81 5.85 -15.84 -21.83
N ASP A 82 5.76 -15.20 -20.67
CA ASP A 82 6.63 -14.12 -20.24
C ASP A 82 7.49 -14.58 -19.05
N ARG A 83 8.81 -14.53 -19.22
CA ARG A 83 9.77 -14.97 -18.19
C ARG A 83 9.67 -14.14 -16.91
N GLU A 84 9.40 -12.84 -17.02
CA GLU A 84 9.28 -11.97 -15.85
C GLU A 84 8.03 -12.30 -15.05
N LEU A 85 6.90 -12.48 -15.74
CA LEU A 85 5.65 -12.90 -15.11
C LEU A 85 5.79 -14.25 -14.42
N ILE A 86 6.40 -15.24 -15.08
CA ILE A 86 6.61 -16.58 -14.49
C ILE A 86 7.49 -16.48 -13.24
N SER A 87 8.60 -15.72 -13.31
CA SER A 87 9.49 -15.49 -12.17
C SER A 87 8.76 -14.79 -11.02
N TRP A 88 7.94 -13.79 -11.32
CA TRP A 88 7.14 -13.08 -10.32
C TRP A 88 6.13 -14.01 -9.64
N VAL A 89 5.37 -14.79 -10.41
CA VAL A 89 4.39 -15.77 -9.86
C VAL A 89 5.11 -16.79 -8.97
N TRP A 90 6.28 -17.27 -9.38
CA TRP A 90 7.08 -18.20 -8.59
C TRP A 90 7.54 -17.61 -7.26
N ASN A 91 8.03 -16.37 -7.27
CA ASN A 91 8.43 -15.66 -6.05
C ASN A 91 7.23 -15.35 -5.15
N PHE A 92 6.11 -14.92 -5.73
CA PHE A 92 4.87 -14.68 -4.99
C PHE A 92 4.35 -15.96 -4.31
N ARG A 93 4.38 -17.10 -5.02
CA ARG A 93 4.09 -18.42 -4.45
C ARG A 93 5.03 -18.76 -3.29
N LYS A 94 6.34 -18.57 -3.45
CA LYS A 94 7.32 -18.83 -2.37
C LYS A 94 7.06 -17.98 -1.13
N SER A 95 6.59 -16.74 -1.30
CA SER A 95 6.23 -15.85 -0.20
C SER A 95 4.86 -16.16 0.43
N SER A 96 4.00 -16.93 -0.23
CA SER A 96 2.64 -17.24 0.24
C SER A 96 2.61 -18.36 1.29
N THR A 97 3.35 -18.19 2.39
CA THR A 97 3.52 -19.20 3.46
C THR A 97 3.10 -18.66 4.83
N GLN A 98 2.71 -19.55 5.76
CA GLN A 98 2.35 -19.16 7.12
C GLN A 98 3.52 -18.47 7.84
N ALA A 99 4.74 -18.96 7.61
CA ALA A 99 5.95 -18.37 8.18
C ALA A 99 6.15 -16.91 7.70
N HIS A 100 5.92 -16.62 6.42
CA HIS A 100 6.01 -15.25 5.90
C HIS A 100 4.95 -14.33 6.48
N VAL A 101 3.70 -14.82 6.60
CA VAL A 101 2.61 -14.10 7.26
C VAL A 101 3.02 -13.77 8.69
N HIS A 102 3.39 -14.77 9.49
CA HIS A 102 3.74 -14.58 10.90
C HIS A 102 4.92 -13.61 11.09
N ARG A 103 5.93 -13.68 10.23
CA ARG A 103 7.09 -12.77 10.25
C ARG A 103 6.70 -11.32 9.97
N SER A 104 5.75 -11.09 9.06
CA SER A 104 5.41 -9.75 8.57
C SER A 104 4.25 -9.12 9.34
N MET A 105 3.34 -9.94 9.86
CA MET A 105 2.06 -9.54 10.46
C MET A 105 2.24 -8.58 11.65
N THR A 106 3.20 -8.86 12.54
CA THR A 106 3.50 -7.99 13.70
C THR A 106 3.90 -6.59 13.25
N LEU A 107 4.85 -6.50 12.32
CA LEU A 107 5.33 -5.22 11.79
C LEU A 107 4.23 -4.46 11.07
N LEU A 108 3.47 -5.13 10.20
CA LEU A 108 2.37 -4.52 9.46
C LEU A 108 1.27 -4.02 10.39
N ARG A 109 0.91 -4.80 11.41
CA ARG A 109 -0.04 -4.39 12.45
C ARG A 109 0.43 -3.13 13.15
N ASP A 110 1.69 -3.09 13.57
CA ASP A 110 2.24 -1.96 14.33
C ASP A 110 2.31 -0.70 13.46
N LEU A 111 2.63 -0.83 12.17
CA LEU A 111 2.55 0.25 11.20
C LEU A 111 1.11 0.75 11.02
N CYS A 112 0.14 -0.15 10.86
CA CYS A 112 -1.27 0.19 10.73
C CYS A 112 -1.82 0.89 11.97
N GLN A 113 -1.48 0.40 13.16
CA GLN A 113 -1.89 1.02 14.43
C GLN A 113 -1.24 2.39 14.64
N THR A 114 0.03 2.54 14.28
CA THR A 114 0.74 3.82 14.33
C THR A 114 0.12 4.81 13.36
N SER A 115 -0.16 4.39 12.13
CA SER A 115 -0.83 5.24 11.13
C SER A 115 -2.20 5.71 11.63
N LEU A 116 -3.00 4.82 12.24
CA LEU A 116 -4.30 5.20 12.80
C LEU A 116 -4.15 6.25 13.92
N ARG A 117 -3.17 6.08 14.80
CA ARG A 117 -2.91 7.03 15.88
C ARG A 117 -2.54 8.40 15.31
N LEU A 118 -1.59 8.46 14.38
CA LEU A 118 -1.16 9.70 13.74
C LEU A 118 -2.32 10.41 13.02
N VAL A 119 -3.19 9.67 12.34
CA VAL A 119 -4.37 10.24 11.68
C VAL A 119 -5.35 10.80 12.72
N ARG A 120 -5.53 10.15 13.87
CA ARG A 120 -6.35 10.68 14.97
C ARG A 120 -5.76 11.95 15.56
N ASP A 121 -4.45 11.98 15.80
CA ASP A 121 -3.76 13.16 16.33
C ASP A 121 -3.91 14.39 15.42
N LEU A 122 -4.08 14.18 14.10
CA LEU A 122 -4.37 15.24 13.13
C LEU A 122 -5.82 15.74 13.17
N ALA A 123 -6.76 14.91 13.65
CA ALA A 123 -8.19 15.22 13.67
C ALA A 123 -8.62 16.03 14.91
N GLY A 124 -7.76 16.17 15.92
CA GLY A 124 -8.06 16.78 17.22
C GLY A 124 -8.74 15.81 18.18
#